data_AF-A0A1K0F9K8-F1
#
_entry.id   AF-A0A1K0F9K8-F1
#
_cell.length_a   1.000
_cell.length_b   1.000
_cell.length_c   1.000
_cell.angle_alpha   90.00
_cell.angle_beta   90.00
_cell.angle_gamma   90.00
#
_symmetry.space_group_name_H-M   'P 1'
#
loop_
_entity.id
_entity.type
_entity.pdbx_description
1 polymer ?
#
loop_
_entity_poly.entity_id
_entity_poly.type
_entity_poly.pdbx_seq_one_letter_code
_entity_poly.pdbx_strand_id
1 'polypeptide(L)'
;MTDERADSLPIASARQSWDWLRNELRGRRGEVTGTAVAGLLAAAASIAPVYALGLLVDRVRAGAGASAIAGLSVVIVVAAVVGGAATGLSTYLAGRLGARMLADLRESTVATALRLPALVLDRAGRGDLLSRVGADIAAIGKAVSEVLPELISAVLLAVLSLGAMAAIDWRLGLAGALAVPFYVAALRWYLPRSAPRYAQERAAVAERSQMLVESMQGLRTVHAYRLEDRHLRDIDGASALARDLSVNVFALFTRFVGRINRAEFLGLATILAMGFLLVRRGAVTVGETSAAALLFHRLFNPVAMLLFTFDEMQAAGASLARLVGVQRMPQEQRAGGRRPADTSLSLEGVGFSYDGVTAVVHDVSLRVAPGERVALVGSTGAGKTTVASIAAGVLRPGSGTARVGGVPVADLPAHTVAIVSQETHVFAGPLSEDLRLARPGAAVADVEAALATVGALEWARALPEGLDTVVGEGGHDLTAAQAQQLALARLVLLDPAVAVLD
;
A
#
# COMPACT_ATOMS: atom_id res chain seq x y z
N MET A 1 6.98 -14.58 -22.96
CA MET A 1 6.54 -14.24 -21.59
C MET A 1 7.47 -14.89 -20.57
N THR A 2 8.77 -14.74 -20.79
CA THR A 2 9.87 -15.41 -20.08
C THR A 2 10.63 -14.35 -19.31
N ASP A 3 10.82 -14.61 -18.01
CA ASP A 3 11.91 -14.14 -17.16
C ASP A 3 12.08 -12.67 -16.69
N GLU A 4 11.11 -11.77 -16.87
CA GLU A 4 11.13 -10.47 -16.16
C GLU A 4 10.65 -10.54 -14.69
N ARG A 5 10.22 -11.72 -14.21
CA ARG A 5 9.70 -11.87 -12.83
C ARG A 5 10.75 -12.21 -11.77
N ALA A 6 12.00 -12.51 -12.17
CA ALA A 6 13.03 -12.93 -11.24
C ALA A 6 13.49 -11.81 -10.28
N ASP A 7 13.28 -10.55 -10.66
CA ASP A 7 13.78 -9.36 -9.95
C ASP A 7 12.69 -8.59 -9.18
N SER A 8 11.51 -9.18 -8.94
CA SER A 8 10.43 -8.53 -8.17
C SER A 8 10.00 -9.37 -6.98
N LEU A 9 9.67 -8.73 -5.86
CA LEU A 9 9.17 -9.45 -4.70
C LEU A 9 7.86 -10.18 -5.04
N PRO A 10 7.59 -11.35 -4.43
CA PRO A 10 6.44 -12.16 -4.77
C PRO A 10 5.12 -11.41 -4.58
N ILE A 11 4.13 -11.81 -5.37
CA ILE A 11 2.75 -11.31 -5.29
C ILE A 11 1.88 -12.49 -4.86
N ALA A 12 1.09 -12.31 -3.80
CA ALA A 12 0.17 -13.32 -3.34
C ALA A 12 -0.94 -13.57 -4.38
N SER A 13 -1.38 -14.83 -4.50
CA SER A 13 -2.58 -15.15 -5.25
C SER A 13 -3.84 -14.57 -4.59
N ALA A 14 -4.91 -14.37 -5.35
CA ALA A 14 -6.19 -13.90 -4.83
C ALA A 14 -6.71 -14.75 -3.65
N ARG A 15 -6.47 -16.07 -3.66
CA ARG A 15 -6.83 -16.97 -2.56
C ARG A 15 -6.04 -16.66 -1.29
N GLN A 16 -4.73 -16.43 -1.40
CA GLN A 16 -3.87 -16.11 -0.27
C GLN A 16 -4.21 -14.75 0.35
N SER A 17 -4.46 -13.73 -0.48
CA SER A 17 -4.90 -12.42 0.01
C SER A 17 -6.25 -12.50 0.72
N TRP A 18 -7.17 -13.31 0.19
CA TRP A 18 -8.47 -13.55 0.81
C TRP A 18 -8.36 -14.31 2.14
N ASP A 19 -7.49 -15.32 2.22
CA ASP A 19 -7.26 -16.05 3.47
C ASP A 19 -6.62 -15.17 4.54
N TRP A 20 -5.70 -14.28 4.17
CA TRP A 20 -5.17 -13.25 5.07
C TRP A 20 -6.30 -12.34 5.59
N LEU A 21 -7.10 -11.76 4.69
CA LEU A 21 -8.20 -10.87 5.06
C LEU A 21 -9.22 -11.57 5.96
N ARG A 22 -9.56 -12.82 5.64
CA ARG A 22 -10.48 -13.65 6.42
C ARG A 22 -9.95 -13.92 7.82
N ASN A 23 -8.65 -14.21 7.98
CA ASN A 23 -8.05 -14.43 9.28
C ASN A 23 -8.06 -13.15 10.12
N GLU A 24 -7.76 -12.02 9.51
CA GLU A 24 -7.79 -10.70 10.16
C GLU A 24 -9.21 -10.34 10.64
N LEU A 25 -10.22 -10.54 9.78
CA LEU A 25 -11.63 -10.35 10.15
C LEU A 25 -12.09 -11.33 11.24
N ARG A 26 -11.59 -12.58 11.22
CA ARG A 26 -11.90 -13.59 12.25
C ARG A 26 -11.22 -13.31 13.59
N GLY A 27 -10.08 -12.64 13.61
CA GLY A 27 -9.45 -12.15 14.84
C GLY A 27 -10.27 -11.04 15.51
N ARG A 28 -11.07 -10.32 14.73
CA ARG A 28 -11.81 -9.12 15.15
C ARG A 28 -13.33 -9.29 15.09
N ARG A 29 -13.84 -10.50 15.37
CA ARG A 29 -15.29 -10.83 15.20
C ARG A 29 -16.22 -9.83 15.86
N GLY A 30 -15.91 -9.36 17.07
CA GLY A 30 -16.74 -8.38 17.79
C GLY A 30 -16.82 -7.02 17.10
N GLU A 31 -15.71 -6.54 16.53
CA GLU A 31 -15.68 -5.28 15.78
C GLU A 31 -16.41 -5.42 14.44
N VAL A 32 -16.22 -6.55 13.75
CA VAL A 32 -16.90 -6.85 12.50
C VAL A 32 -18.42 -6.95 12.70
N THR A 33 -18.86 -7.70 13.71
CA THR A 33 -20.30 -7.82 14.01
C THR A 33 -20.88 -6.49 14.47
N GLY A 34 -20.18 -5.74 15.32
CA GLY A 34 -20.60 -4.41 15.75
C GLY A 34 -20.77 -3.44 14.57
N THR A 35 -19.81 -3.43 13.64
CA THR A 35 -19.87 -2.61 12.42
C THR A 35 -21.03 -3.03 11.51
N ALA A 36 -21.22 -4.34 11.31
CA ALA A 36 -22.31 -4.86 10.47
C ALA A 36 -23.68 -4.56 11.07
N VAL A 37 -23.85 -4.73 12.39
CA VAL A 37 -25.10 -4.41 13.09
C VAL A 37 -25.37 -2.91 13.04
N ALA A 38 -24.37 -2.06 13.30
CA ALA A 38 -24.52 -0.60 13.19
C ALA A 38 -24.92 -0.19 11.76
N GLY A 39 -24.30 -0.78 10.74
CA GLY A 39 -24.64 -0.52 9.34
C GLY A 39 -26.04 -0.97 8.96
N LEU A 40 -26.47 -2.13 9.43
CA LEU A 40 -27.84 -2.62 9.24
C LEU A 40 -28.88 -1.73 9.91
N LEU A 41 -28.62 -1.32 11.16
CA LEU A 41 -29.48 -0.39 11.90
C LEU A 41 -29.54 0.97 11.21
N ALA A 42 -28.40 1.48 10.72
CA ALA A 42 -28.33 2.73 9.98
C ALA A 42 -29.16 2.67 8.70
N ALA A 43 -28.97 1.63 7.89
CA ALA A 43 -29.69 1.47 6.64
C ALA A 43 -31.20 1.26 6.88
N ALA A 44 -31.60 0.47 7.89
CA ALA A 44 -33.00 0.29 8.26
C ALA A 44 -33.65 1.60 8.77
N ALA A 45 -32.98 2.32 9.67
CA ALA A 45 -33.44 3.62 10.16
C ALA A 45 -33.56 4.65 9.03
N SER A 46 -32.70 4.57 8.01
CA SER A 46 -32.73 5.48 6.87
C SER A 46 -33.95 5.28 5.94
N ILE A 47 -34.59 4.12 5.99
CA ILE A 47 -35.80 3.78 5.20
C ILE A 47 -37.06 4.33 5.86
N ALA A 48 -37.11 4.35 7.20
CA ALA A 48 -38.29 4.76 7.95
C ALA A 48 -38.82 6.17 7.59
N PRO A 49 -37.99 7.23 7.45
CA PRO A 49 -38.44 8.55 7.00
C PRO A 49 -39.11 8.52 5.62
N VAL A 50 -38.61 7.70 4.70
CA VAL A 50 -39.11 7.61 3.32
C VAL A 50 -40.49 6.95 3.30
N TYR A 51 -40.65 5.85 4.03
CA TYR A 51 -41.94 5.19 4.17
C TYR A 51 -42.96 6.06 4.92
N ALA A 52 -42.52 6.72 6.00
CA ALA A 52 -43.34 7.65 6.76
C ALA A 52 -43.79 8.85 5.89
N LEU A 53 -42.96 9.32 4.95
CA LEU A 53 -43.37 10.34 4.01
C LEU A 53 -44.48 9.86 3.07
N GLY A 54 -44.46 8.59 2.65
CA GLY A 54 -45.58 7.97 1.93
C GLY A 54 -46.88 7.98 2.74
N LEU A 55 -46.82 7.53 4.00
CA LEU A 55 -47.97 7.59 4.91
C LEU A 55 -48.49 9.02 5.13
N LEU A 56 -47.60 10.00 5.12
CA LEU A 56 -47.96 11.41 5.27
C LEU A 56 -48.80 11.88 4.08
N VAL A 57 -48.39 11.51 2.87
CA VAL A 57 -49.14 11.80 1.64
C VAL A 57 -50.56 11.21 1.71
N ASP A 58 -50.70 9.97 2.15
CA ASP A 58 -52.02 9.34 2.27
C ASP A 58 -52.89 10.00 3.33
N ARG A 59 -52.33 10.35 4.50
CA ARG A 59 -53.07 11.02 5.58
C ARG A 59 -53.52 12.42 5.21
N VAL A 60 -52.66 13.20 4.55
CA VAL A 60 -53.00 14.54 4.06
C VAL A 60 -54.12 14.44 3.02
N ARG A 61 -54.03 13.48 2.10
CA ARG A 61 -55.08 13.23 1.10
C ARG A 61 -56.41 12.82 1.74
N ALA A 62 -56.39 12.07 2.84
CA ALA A 62 -57.56 11.67 3.60
C ALA A 62 -58.15 12.80 4.47
N GLY A 63 -57.58 14.01 4.45
CA GLY A 63 -58.05 15.15 5.24
C GLY A 63 -57.75 15.02 6.74
N ALA A 64 -56.69 14.28 7.11
CA ALA A 64 -56.31 14.10 8.51
C ALA A 64 -56.00 15.44 9.21
N GLY A 65 -56.40 15.56 10.48
CA GLY A 65 -56.14 16.75 11.29
C GLY A 65 -54.66 17.01 11.56
N ALA A 66 -54.33 18.26 11.93
CA ALA A 66 -52.96 18.73 12.14
C ALA A 66 -52.16 17.90 13.16
N SER A 67 -52.81 17.31 14.16
CA SER A 67 -52.18 16.44 15.16
C SER A 67 -51.63 15.13 14.58
N ALA A 68 -52.34 14.51 13.62
CA ALA A 68 -51.91 13.28 12.96
C ALA A 68 -50.73 13.51 12.01
N ILE A 69 -50.70 14.69 11.37
CA ILE A 69 -49.58 15.18 10.56
C ILE A 69 -48.37 15.44 11.46
N ALA A 70 -48.54 16.21 12.54
CA ALA A 70 -47.48 16.54 13.48
C ALA A 70 -46.84 15.29 14.10
N GLY A 71 -47.64 14.30 14.51
CA GLY A 71 -47.12 13.04 15.05
C GLY A 71 -46.24 12.29 14.06
N LEU A 72 -46.60 12.27 12.77
CA LEU A 72 -45.81 11.62 11.73
C LEU A 72 -44.55 12.42 11.38
N SER A 73 -44.63 13.75 11.38
CA SER A 73 -43.46 14.61 11.23
C SER A 73 -42.44 14.39 12.35
N VAL A 74 -42.88 14.23 13.60
CA VAL A 74 -42.00 13.87 14.72
C VAL A 74 -41.33 12.52 14.49
N VAL A 75 -42.07 11.50 14.02
CA VAL A 75 -41.50 10.19 13.68
C VAL A 75 -40.44 10.32 12.59
N ILE A 76 -40.68 11.11 11.54
CA ILE A 76 -39.71 11.37 10.47
C ILE A 76 -38.44 12.02 11.03
N VAL A 77 -38.57 13.05 11.86
CA VAL A 77 -37.43 13.76 12.47
C VAL A 77 -36.63 12.82 13.38
N VAL A 78 -37.30 12.08 14.26
CA VAL A 78 -36.64 11.14 15.17
C VAL A 78 -35.93 10.05 14.36
N ALA A 79 -36.58 9.46 13.36
CA ALA A 79 -35.97 8.44 12.51
C ALA A 79 -34.79 8.99 11.69
N ALA A 80 -34.86 10.24 11.22
CA ALA A 80 -33.74 10.89 10.53
C ALA A 80 -32.55 11.13 11.46
N VAL A 81 -32.78 11.59 12.69
CA VAL A 81 -31.72 11.80 13.70
C VAL A 81 -31.09 10.47 14.11
N VAL A 82 -31.90 9.46 14.41
CA VAL A 82 -31.43 8.11 14.75
C VAL A 82 -30.67 7.50 13.58
N GLY A 83 -31.20 7.63 12.36
CA GLY A 83 -30.56 7.17 11.14
C GLY A 83 -29.21 7.84 10.92
N GLY A 84 -29.14 9.17 11.04
CA GLY A 84 -27.89 9.93 10.92
C GLY A 84 -26.85 9.52 11.97
N ALA A 85 -27.26 9.38 13.24
CA ALA A 85 -26.37 8.93 14.31
C ALA A 85 -25.87 7.49 14.08
N ALA A 86 -26.75 6.58 13.65
CA ALA A 86 -26.40 5.20 13.33
C ALA A 86 -25.47 5.12 12.11
N THR A 87 -25.69 5.94 11.07
CA THR A 87 -24.78 6.05 9.92
C THR A 87 -23.42 6.54 10.36
N GLY A 88 -23.35 7.62 11.15
CA GLY A 88 -22.10 8.13 11.70
C GLY A 88 -21.33 7.10 12.53
N LEU A 89 -22.04 6.36 13.39
CA LEU A 89 -21.46 5.27 14.18
C LEU A 89 -20.94 4.13 13.27
N SER A 90 -21.71 3.74 12.26
CA SER A 90 -21.30 2.69 11.31
C SER A 90 -20.05 3.09 10.54
N THR A 91 -19.99 4.32 10.01
CA THR A 91 -18.81 4.86 9.32
C THR A 91 -17.60 4.91 10.24
N TYR A 92 -17.76 5.39 11.49
CA TYR A 92 -16.68 5.42 12.48
C TYR A 92 -16.16 4.01 12.81
N LEU A 93 -17.05 3.04 13.06
CA LEU A 93 -16.66 1.67 13.38
C LEU A 93 -15.96 0.98 12.21
N ALA A 94 -16.47 1.17 10.99
CA ALA A 94 -15.85 0.65 9.77
C ALA A 94 -14.44 1.25 9.54
N GLY A 95 -14.31 2.57 9.67
CA GLY A 95 -13.02 3.26 9.54
C GLY A 95 -12.02 2.84 10.62
N ARG A 96 -12.46 2.69 11.88
CA ARG A 96 -11.60 2.22 12.99
C ARG A 96 -11.13 0.78 12.79
N LEU A 97 -12.03 -0.13 12.42
CA LEU A 97 -11.69 -1.52 12.11
C LEU A 97 -10.66 -1.55 10.99
N GLY A 98 -10.92 -0.81 9.93
CA GLY A 98 -10.05 -0.66 8.80
C GLY A 98 -8.65 -0.14 9.14
N ALA A 99 -8.57 0.97 9.87
CA ALA A 99 -7.31 1.60 10.27
C ALA A 99 -6.42 0.65 11.09
N ARG A 100 -7.02 -0.17 11.96
CA ARG A 100 -6.30 -1.18 12.74
C ARG A 100 -5.74 -2.30 11.87
N MET A 101 -6.55 -2.81 10.94
CA MET A 101 -6.09 -3.83 9.99
C MET A 101 -4.93 -3.32 9.13
N LEU A 102 -4.97 -2.04 8.74
CA LEU A 102 -3.88 -1.39 8.00
C LEU A 102 -2.62 -1.22 8.85
N ALA A 103 -2.76 -0.84 10.11
CA ALA A 103 -1.64 -0.70 11.04
C ALA A 103 -0.90 -2.03 11.21
N ASP A 104 -1.63 -3.11 11.51
CA ASP A 104 -1.07 -4.46 11.65
C ASP A 104 -0.39 -4.91 10.36
N LEU A 105 -1.01 -4.67 9.19
CA LEU A 105 -0.42 -4.98 7.89
C LEU A 105 0.89 -4.21 7.64
N ARG A 106 0.93 -2.92 8.01
CA ARG A 106 2.13 -2.09 7.87
C ARG A 106 3.24 -2.59 8.78
N GLU A 107 2.96 -2.77 10.07
CA GLU A 107 3.93 -3.21 11.07
C GLU A 107 4.51 -4.59 10.72
N SER A 108 3.67 -5.56 10.38
CA SER A 108 4.10 -6.90 10.00
C SER A 108 4.87 -6.95 8.68
N THR A 109 4.53 -6.09 7.72
CA THR A 109 5.31 -5.95 6.47
C THR A 109 6.70 -5.40 6.76
N VAL A 110 6.80 -4.30 7.53
CA VAL A 110 8.09 -3.69 7.89
C VAL A 110 8.94 -4.68 8.70
N ALA A 111 8.34 -5.35 9.69
CA ALA A 111 9.04 -6.35 10.49
C ALA A 111 9.54 -7.54 9.63
N THR A 112 8.79 -7.93 8.60
CA THR A 112 9.22 -8.97 7.66
C THR A 112 10.34 -8.47 6.76
N ALA A 113 10.22 -7.26 6.21
CA ALA A 113 11.23 -6.66 5.34
C ALA A 113 12.61 -6.55 6.03
N LEU A 114 12.64 -6.19 7.31
CA LEU A 114 13.87 -6.13 8.13
C LEU A 114 14.49 -7.50 8.43
N ARG A 115 13.80 -8.60 8.10
CA ARG A 115 14.25 -9.99 8.31
C ARG A 115 14.42 -10.78 7.01
N LEU A 116 14.23 -10.13 5.86
CA LEU A 116 14.50 -10.74 4.57
C LEU A 116 16.01 -10.86 4.34
N PRO A 117 16.48 -11.91 3.67
CA PRO A 117 17.89 -12.02 3.28
C PRO A 117 18.33 -10.83 2.41
N ALA A 118 19.53 -10.31 2.62
CA ALA A 118 20.07 -9.16 1.89
C ALA A 118 20.03 -9.35 0.36
N LEU A 119 20.37 -10.56 -0.11
CA LEU A 119 20.35 -10.94 -1.53
C LEU A 119 18.97 -10.77 -2.19
N VAL A 120 17.89 -10.97 -1.43
CA VAL A 120 16.52 -10.79 -1.92
C VAL A 120 16.21 -9.29 -2.08
N LEU A 121 16.67 -8.47 -1.12
CA LEU A 121 16.48 -7.02 -1.15
C LEU A 121 17.27 -6.37 -2.30
N ASP A 122 18.50 -6.85 -2.54
CA ASP A 122 19.35 -6.35 -3.62
C ASP A 122 18.78 -6.70 -5.00
N ARG A 123 18.27 -7.92 -5.20
CA ARG A 123 17.64 -8.32 -6.47
C ARG A 123 16.30 -7.64 -6.73
N ALA A 124 15.48 -7.49 -5.69
CA ALA A 124 14.16 -6.86 -5.83
C ALA A 124 14.21 -5.36 -6.16
N GLY A 125 15.37 -4.73 -5.93
CA GLY A 125 15.54 -3.29 -6.01
C GLY A 125 14.92 -2.58 -4.82
N ARG A 126 15.69 -1.68 -4.18
CA ARG A 126 15.24 -0.85 -3.05
C ARG A 126 13.93 -0.10 -3.36
N GLY A 127 13.70 0.23 -4.64
CA GLY A 127 12.49 0.90 -5.13
C GLY A 127 11.19 0.08 -5.03
N ASP A 128 11.21 -1.23 -5.27
CA ASP A 128 9.99 -2.07 -5.19
C ASP A 128 9.48 -2.10 -3.73
N LEU A 129 10.37 -2.34 -2.78
CA LEU A 129 10.04 -2.30 -1.34
C LEU A 129 9.52 -0.94 -0.88
N LEU A 130 10.18 0.15 -1.29
CA LEU A 130 9.74 1.51 -0.93
C LEU A 130 8.35 1.80 -1.52
N SER A 131 8.08 1.39 -2.75
CA SER A 131 6.76 1.54 -3.37
C SER A 131 5.68 0.76 -2.62
N ARG A 132 6.01 -0.45 -2.14
CA ARG A 132 5.08 -1.29 -1.35
C ARG A 132 4.81 -0.71 0.03
N VAL A 133 5.81 -0.18 0.72
CA VAL A 133 5.58 0.41 2.07
C VAL A 133 4.93 1.80 1.98
N GLY A 134 5.18 2.55 0.89
CA GLY A 134 4.60 3.87 0.66
C GLY A 134 3.27 3.84 -0.09
N ALA A 135 3.33 3.66 -1.42
CA ALA A 135 2.21 3.82 -2.33
C ALA A 135 1.13 2.74 -2.14
N ASP A 136 1.51 1.47 -1.95
CA ASP A 136 0.54 0.39 -1.77
C ASP A 136 -0.22 0.51 -0.45
N ILE A 137 0.48 0.83 0.64
CA ILE A 137 -0.17 1.09 1.92
C ILE A 137 -1.09 2.31 1.84
N ALA A 138 -0.71 3.35 1.11
CA ALA A 138 -1.59 4.50 0.88
C ALA A 138 -2.85 4.12 0.09
N ALA A 139 -2.73 3.31 -0.96
CA ALA A 139 -3.86 2.83 -1.75
C ALA A 139 -4.83 1.96 -0.93
N ILE A 140 -4.30 1.03 -0.12
CA ILE A 140 -5.12 0.22 0.80
C ILE A 140 -5.75 1.11 1.86
N GLY A 141 -4.98 2.07 2.40
CA GLY A 141 -5.45 3.01 3.40
C GLY A 141 -6.67 3.78 2.92
N LYS A 142 -6.58 4.40 1.74
CA LYS A 142 -7.71 5.09 1.10
C LYS A 142 -8.92 4.17 0.94
N ALA A 143 -8.72 2.97 0.39
CA ALA A 143 -9.82 2.04 0.17
C ALA A 143 -10.50 1.62 1.48
N VAL A 144 -9.74 1.47 2.55
CA VAL A 144 -10.23 1.03 3.84
C VAL A 144 -10.91 2.17 4.62
N SER A 145 -10.42 3.41 4.50
CA SER A 145 -10.98 4.56 5.21
C SER A 145 -12.17 5.22 4.51
N GLU A 146 -12.20 5.21 3.18
CA GLU A 146 -13.19 5.93 2.37
C GLU A 146 -14.11 4.94 1.64
N VAL A 147 -13.52 4.10 0.79
CA VAL A 147 -14.28 3.32 -0.20
C VAL A 147 -15.09 2.19 0.42
N LEU A 148 -14.49 1.40 1.30
CA LEU A 148 -15.10 0.20 1.86
C LEU A 148 -16.31 0.51 2.75
N PRO A 149 -16.27 1.51 3.67
CA PRO A 149 -17.45 1.94 4.42
C PRO A 149 -18.61 2.38 3.52
N GLU A 150 -18.32 3.16 2.48
CA GLU A 150 -19.31 3.62 1.52
C GLU A 150 -19.89 2.46 0.71
N LEU A 151 -19.06 1.52 0.27
CA LEU A 151 -19.47 0.32 -0.47
C LEU A 151 -20.41 -0.56 0.36
N ILE A 152 -20.05 -0.83 1.62
CA ILE A 152 -20.89 -1.61 2.55
C ILE A 152 -22.24 -0.90 2.74
N SER A 153 -22.21 0.41 3.00
CA SER A 153 -23.41 1.21 3.20
C SER A 153 -24.29 1.24 1.93
N ALA A 154 -23.68 1.38 0.75
CA ALA A 154 -24.35 1.37 -0.54
C ALA A 154 -25.05 0.03 -0.81
N VAL A 155 -24.36 -1.10 -0.58
CA VAL A 155 -24.93 -2.44 -0.74
C VAL A 155 -26.07 -2.69 0.24
N LEU A 156 -25.89 -2.36 1.53
CA LEU A 156 -26.94 -2.51 2.54
C LEU A 156 -28.17 -1.67 2.22
N LEU A 157 -27.97 -0.40 1.86
CA LEU A 157 -29.05 0.50 1.47
C LEU A 157 -29.75 -0.02 0.21
N ALA A 158 -29.01 -0.52 -0.78
CA ALA A 158 -29.58 -1.07 -2.00
C ALA A 158 -30.46 -2.29 -1.72
N VAL A 159 -29.93 -3.28 -0.98
CA VAL A 159 -30.67 -4.50 -0.62
C VAL A 159 -31.92 -4.18 0.19
N LEU A 160 -31.80 -3.32 1.21
CA LEU A 160 -32.93 -2.98 2.07
C LEU A 160 -33.97 -2.11 1.35
N SER A 161 -33.56 -1.19 0.47
CA SER A 161 -34.50 -0.37 -0.31
C SER A 161 -35.24 -1.21 -1.35
N LEU A 162 -34.57 -2.15 -2.01
CA LEU A 162 -35.22 -3.11 -2.92
C LEU A 162 -36.18 -4.02 -2.16
N GLY A 163 -35.79 -4.52 -0.98
CA GLY A 163 -36.66 -5.31 -0.11
C GLY A 163 -37.89 -4.51 0.36
N ALA A 164 -37.70 -3.27 0.79
CA ALA A 164 -38.78 -2.37 1.19
C ALA A 164 -39.73 -2.07 0.01
N MET A 165 -39.21 -1.83 -1.18
CA MET A 165 -40.02 -1.58 -2.37
C MET A 165 -40.83 -2.82 -2.78
N ALA A 166 -40.24 -4.01 -2.71
CA ALA A 166 -40.96 -5.27 -2.96
C ALA A 166 -42.02 -5.57 -1.89
N ALA A 167 -41.79 -5.15 -0.64
CA ALA A 167 -42.76 -5.26 0.45
C ALA A 167 -43.95 -4.30 0.32
N ILE A 168 -43.77 -3.13 -0.32
CA ILE A 168 -44.87 -2.25 -0.70
C ILE A 168 -45.72 -2.92 -1.79
N ASP A 169 -45.13 -3.15 -2.97
CA ASP A 169 -45.73 -3.94 -4.04
C ASP A 169 -44.63 -4.38 -5.01
N TRP A 170 -44.50 -5.70 -5.22
CA TRP A 170 -43.46 -6.27 -6.08
C TRP A 170 -43.51 -5.78 -7.54
N ARG A 171 -44.66 -5.30 -8.04
CA ARG A 171 -44.83 -4.78 -9.40
C ARG A 171 -44.19 -3.40 -9.54
N LEU A 172 -44.21 -2.58 -8.49
CA LEU A 172 -43.43 -1.33 -8.42
C LEU A 172 -41.92 -1.66 -8.39
N GLY A 173 -41.56 -2.72 -7.67
CA GLY A 173 -40.23 -3.34 -7.69
C GLY A 173 -39.74 -3.63 -9.12
N LEU A 174 -40.54 -4.38 -9.88
CA LEU A 174 -40.24 -4.73 -11.27
C LEU A 174 -40.23 -3.54 -12.21
N ALA A 175 -41.11 -2.55 -11.99
CA ALA A 175 -41.11 -1.30 -12.76
C ALA A 175 -39.77 -0.56 -12.62
N GLY A 176 -39.24 -0.48 -11.39
CA GLY A 176 -37.91 0.09 -11.13
C GLY A 176 -36.77 -0.77 -11.70
N ALA A 177 -36.90 -2.10 -11.63
CA ALA A 177 -35.92 -3.04 -12.18
C ALA A 177 -35.72 -2.88 -13.70
N LEU A 178 -36.64 -2.22 -14.41
CA LEU A 178 -36.47 -1.84 -15.81
C LEU A 178 -35.23 -0.97 -16.04
N ALA A 179 -34.73 -0.22 -15.05
CA ALA A 179 -33.50 0.56 -15.18
C ALA A 179 -32.23 -0.31 -15.27
N VAL A 180 -32.24 -1.53 -14.68
CA VAL A 180 -31.09 -2.45 -14.62
C VAL A 180 -30.53 -2.81 -16.00
N PRO A 181 -31.31 -3.27 -17.00
CA PRO A 181 -30.77 -3.56 -18.33
C PRO A 181 -30.13 -2.35 -19.00
N PHE A 182 -30.61 -1.12 -18.73
CA PHE A 182 -30.00 0.10 -19.27
C PHE A 182 -28.68 0.45 -18.58
N TYR A 183 -28.56 0.23 -17.26
CA TYR A 183 -27.27 0.30 -16.58
C TYR A 183 -26.26 -0.69 -17.16
N VAL A 184 -26.68 -1.95 -17.34
CA VAL A 184 -25.83 -2.99 -17.93
C VAL A 184 -25.42 -2.62 -19.36
N ALA A 185 -26.33 -2.08 -20.17
CA ALA A 185 -26.03 -1.61 -21.52
C ALA A 185 -25.05 -0.42 -21.52
N ALA A 186 -25.23 0.54 -20.61
CA ALA A 186 -24.31 1.67 -20.43
C ALA A 186 -22.90 1.19 -20.05
N LEU A 187 -22.80 0.22 -19.13
CA LEU A 187 -21.54 -0.35 -18.68
C LEU A 187 -20.84 -1.13 -19.80
N ARG A 188 -21.58 -1.99 -20.52
CA ARG A 188 -21.07 -2.72 -21.70
C ARG A 188 -20.61 -1.79 -22.82
N TRP A 189 -21.20 -0.60 -22.94
CA TRP A 189 -20.73 0.40 -23.89
C TRP A 189 -19.45 1.10 -23.41
N TYR A 190 -19.36 1.43 -22.12
CA TYR A 190 -18.28 2.21 -21.52
C TYR A 190 -16.98 1.41 -21.34
N LEU A 191 -17.01 0.25 -20.67
CA LEU A 191 -15.82 -0.54 -20.30
C LEU A 191 -14.87 -0.86 -21.47
N PRO A 192 -15.32 -1.36 -22.63
CA PRO A 192 -14.40 -1.65 -23.75
C PRO A 192 -13.83 -0.38 -24.40
N ARG A 193 -14.46 0.78 -24.16
CA ARG A 193 -14.08 2.08 -24.75
C ARG A 193 -13.21 2.92 -23.84
N SER A 194 -13.30 2.72 -22.54
CA SER A 194 -12.56 3.47 -21.52
C SER A 194 -11.10 3.04 -21.51
N ALA A 195 -10.82 1.74 -21.35
CA ALA A 195 -9.47 1.20 -21.20
C ALA A 195 -8.45 1.73 -22.23
N PRO A 196 -8.69 1.66 -23.56
CA PRO A 196 -7.72 2.16 -24.54
C PRO A 196 -7.56 3.68 -24.49
N ARG A 197 -8.61 4.45 -24.18
CA ARG A 197 -8.52 5.92 -24.11
C ARG A 197 -7.76 6.39 -22.88
N TYR A 198 -8.02 5.79 -21.72
CA TYR A 198 -7.24 6.06 -20.51
C TYR A 198 -5.77 5.65 -20.70
N ALA A 199 -5.48 4.58 -21.43
CA ALA A 199 -4.11 4.19 -21.74
C ALA A 199 -3.41 5.24 -22.64
N GLN A 200 -4.09 5.74 -23.67
CA GLN A 200 -3.58 6.82 -24.53
C GLN A 200 -3.34 8.11 -23.76
N GLU A 201 -4.29 8.51 -22.91
CA GLU A 201 -4.15 9.68 -22.04
C GLU A 201 -2.93 9.55 -21.11
N ARG A 202 -2.78 8.40 -20.44
CA ARG A 202 -1.62 8.15 -19.57
C ARG A 202 -0.29 8.20 -20.33
N ALA A 203 -0.23 7.66 -21.55
CA ALA A 203 0.98 7.71 -22.38
C ALA A 203 1.35 9.16 -22.74
N ALA A 204 0.38 9.98 -23.17
CA ALA A 204 0.62 11.38 -23.49
C ALA A 204 1.01 12.21 -22.25
N VAL A 205 0.42 11.94 -21.08
CA VAL A 205 0.80 12.59 -19.82
C VAL A 205 2.22 12.19 -19.39
N ALA A 206 2.61 10.93 -19.61
CA ALA A 206 3.97 10.46 -19.33
C ALA A 206 4.99 11.11 -20.27
N GLU A 207 4.72 11.16 -21.57
CA GLU A 207 5.58 11.83 -22.57
C GLU A 207 5.78 13.31 -22.24
N ARG A 208 4.69 14.04 -21.93
CA ARG A 208 4.77 15.43 -21.47
C ARG A 208 5.65 15.58 -20.24
N SER A 209 5.48 14.70 -19.24
CA SER A 209 6.25 14.74 -18.00
C SER A 209 7.74 14.43 -18.25
N GLN A 210 8.03 13.48 -19.13
CA GLN A 210 9.39 13.12 -19.52
C GLN A 210 10.10 14.30 -20.17
N MET A 211 9.48 14.96 -21.15
CA MET A 211 10.06 16.13 -21.83
C MET A 211 10.36 17.28 -20.85
N LEU A 212 9.47 17.50 -19.88
CA LEU A 212 9.69 18.49 -18.81
C LEU A 212 10.91 18.14 -17.95
N VAL A 213 11.00 16.89 -17.49
CA VAL A 213 12.10 16.43 -16.63
C VAL A 213 13.43 16.47 -17.38
N GLU A 214 13.48 15.99 -18.63
CA GLU A 214 14.68 16.03 -19.47
C GLU A 214 15.16 17.47 -19.71
N SER A 215 14.23 18.39 -19.98
CA SER A 215 14.56 19.81 -20.19
C SER A 215 15.14 20.46 -18.93
N MET A 216 14.62 20.10 -17.74
CA MET A 216 15.13 20.60 -16.46
C MET A 216 16.49 19.99 -16.09
N GLN A 217 16.67 18.68 -16.26
CA GLN A 217 17.94 18.01 -15.98
C GLN A 217 19.04 18.48 -16.95
N GLY A 218 18.67 18.72 -18.21
CA GLY A 218 19.54 19.23 -19.26
C GLY A 218 19.65 20.75 -19.33
N LEU A 219 19.16 21.51 -18.34
CA LEU A 219 18.98 22.96 -18.44
C LEU A 219 20.27 23.72 -18.84
N ARG A 220 21.43 23.31 -18.31
CA ARG A 220 22.72 23.91 -18.70
C ARG A 220 23.03 23.72 -20.18
N THR A 221 22.73 22.54 -20.72
CA THR A 221 22.89 22.22 -22.15
C THR A 221 21.88 23.02 -22.98
N VAL A 222 20.62 23.06 -22.57
CA VAL A 222 19.58 23.83 -23.26
C VAL A 222 19.98 25.30 -23.40
N HIS A 223 20.49 25.92 -22.32
CA HIS A 223 20.98 27.30 -22.36
C HIS A 223 22.26 27.48 -23.18
N ALA A 224 23.22 26.56 -23.06
CA ALA A 224 24.48 26.63 -23.80
C ALA A 224 24.24 26.61 -25.32
N TYR A 225 23.24 25.86 -25.78
CA TYR A 225 22.86 25.76 -27.19
C TYR A 225 21.69 26.68 -27.60
N ARG A 226 21.14 27.49 -26.68
CA ARG A 226 20.01 28.40 -26.90
C ARG A 226 18.79 27.70 -27.51
N LEU A 227 18.42 26.55 -26.94
CA LEU A 227 17.34 25.68 -27.43
C LEU A 227 16.01 25.86 -26.68
N GLU A 228 15.87 26.90 -25.86
CA GLU A 228 14.72 27.14 -24.99
C GLU A 228 13.40 27.15 -25.77
N ASP A 229 13.32 27.94 -26.84
CA ASP A 229 12.11 28.06 -27.68
C ASP A 229 11.72 26.76 -28.39
N ARG A 230 12.69 25.86 -28.64
CA ARG A 230 12.40 24.55 -29.22
C ARG A 230 11.78 23.64 -28.18
N HIS A 231 12.43 23.51 -27.02
CA HIS A 231 11.93 22.68 -25.93
C HIS A 231 10.56 23.16 -25.43
N LEU A 232 10.35 24.48 -25.32
CA LEU A 232 9.04 25.04 -24.95
C LEU A 232 7.95 24.66 -25.95
N ARG A 233 8.22 24.71 -27.26
CA ARG A 233 7.25 24.29 -28.29
C ARG A 233 6.96 22.80 -28.26
N ASP A 234 7.97 21.97 -28.02
CA ASP A 234 7.81 20.52 -27.91
C ASP A 234 6.96 20.16 -26.67
N ILE A 235 7.23 20.81 -25.53
CA ILE A 235 6.44 20.69 -24.30
C ILE A 235 5.00 21.19 -24.52
N ASP A 236 4.79 22.31 -25.21
CA ASP A 236 3.47 22.85 -25.53
C ASP A 236 2.68 21.87 -26.41
N GLY A 237 3.33 21.26 -27.41
CA GLY A 237 2.73 20.23 -28.26
C GLY A 237 2.30 19.00 -27.48
N ALA A 238 3.19 18.46 -26.65
CA ALA A 238 2.88 17.33 -25.77
C ALA A 238 1.77 17.68 -24.75
N SER A 239 1.78 18.91 -24.23
CA SER A 239 0.75 19.41 -23.32
C SER A 239 -0.61 19.55 -24.00
N ALA A 240 -0.66 20.04 -25.23
CA ALA A 240 -1.89 20.16 -26.02
C ALA A 240 -2.49 18.77 -26.32
N LEU A 241 -1.66 17.80 -26.71
CA LEU A 241 -2.09 16.42 -26.94
C LEU A 241 -2.65 15.78 -25.66
N ALA A 242 -1.94 15.91 -24.53
CA ALA A 242 -2.40 15.41 -23.24
C ALA A 242 -3.73 16.05 -22.83
N ARG A 243 -3.88 17.37 -23.02
CA ARG A 243 -5.14 18.10 -22.78
C ARG A 243 -6.27 17.56 -23.65
N ASP A 244 -6.07 17.41 -24.95
CA ASP A 244 -7.11 16.94 -25.87
C ASP A 244 -7.55 15.51 -25.57
N LEU A 245 -6.61 14.61 -25.23
CA LEU A 245 -6.93 13.26 -24.80
C LEU A 245 -7.71 13.25 -23.48
N SER A 246 -7.32 14.08 -22.52
CA SER A 246 -8.02 14.17 -21.24
C SER A 246 -9.45 14.71 -21.39
N VAL A 247 -9.66 15.74 -22.21
CA VAL A 247 -11.01 16.23 -22.55
C VAL A 247 -11.85 15.15 -23.23
N ASN A 248 -11.26 14.36 -24.12
CA ASN A 248 -11.95 13.25 -24.79
C ASN A 248 -12.33 12.12 -23.82
N VAL A 249 -11.46 11.79 -22.86
CA VAL A 249 -11.74 10.84 -21.78
C VAL A 249 -12.88 11.36 -20.89
N PHE A 250 -12.83 12.62 -20.48
CA PHE A 250 -13.88 13.24 -19.67
C PHE A 250 -15.22 13.30 -20.41
N ALA A 251 -15.22 13.57 -21.71
CA ALA A 251 -16.41 13.52 -22.55
C ALA A 251 -16.98 12.09 -22.67
N LEU A 252 -16.13 11.07 -22.75
CA LEU A 252 -16.55 9.66 -22.71
C LEU A 252 -17.25 9.34 -21.38
N PHE A 253 -16.64 9.74 -20.26
CA PHE A 253 -17.18 9.56 -18.92
C PHE A 253 -18.52 10.27 -18.73
N THR A 254 -18.62 11.54 -19.14
CA THR A 254 -19.87 12.32 -19.05
C THR A 254 -20.99 11.69 -19.88
N ARG A 255 -20.68 11.12 -21.06
CA ARG A 255 -21.66 10.35 -21.86
C ARG A 255 -22.10 9.05 -21.19
N PHE A 256 -21.24 8.44 -20.36
CA PHE A 256 -21.61 7.28 -19.54
C PHE A 256 -22.56 7.69 -18.41
N VAL A 257 -22.23 8.75 -17.66
CA VAL A 257 -23.13 9.34 -16.64
C VAL A 257 -24.49 9.73 -17.26
N GLY A 258 -24.49 10.38 -18.42
CA GLY A 258 -25.73 10.72 -19.12
C GLY A 258 -26.55 9.50 -19.59
N ARG A 259 -25.97 8.30 -19.72
CA ARG A 259 -26.72 7.05 -19.94
C ARG A 259 -27.30 6.50 -18.64
N ILE A 260 -26.54 6.57 -17.54
CA ILE A 260 -27.01 6.23 -16.18
C ILE A 260 -28.23 7.09 -15.83
N ASN A 261 -28.13 8.42 -15.94
CA ASN A 261 -29.24 9.33 -15.63
C ASN A 261 -30.49 9.09 -16.48
N ARG A 262 -30.33 8.65 -17.75
CA ARG A 262 -31.46 8.26 -18.60
C ARG A 262 -32.11 6.95 -18.14
N ALA A 263 -31.32 5.99 -17.66
CA ALA A 263 -31.84 4.76 -17.07
C ALA A 263 -32.62 5.04 -15.78
N GLU A 264 -32.07 5.91 -14.93
CA GLU A 264 -32.69 6.43 -13.71
C GLU A 264 -34.02 7.14 -13.99
N PHE A 265 -34.03 8.07 -14.94
CA PHE A 265 -35.23 8.76 -15.39
C PHE A 265 -36.29 7.76 -15.87
N LEU A 266 -35.90 6.80 -16.72
CA LEU A 266 -36.82 5.80 -17.26
C LEU A 266 -37.39 4.90 -16.15
N GLY A 267 -36.55 4.46 -15.21
CA GLY A 267 -36.98 3.68 -14.06
C GLY A 267 -37.99 4.43 -13.19
N LEU A 268 -37.67 5.69 -12.83
CA LEU A 268 -38.56 6.52 -12.02
C LEU A 268 -39.88 6.82 -12.74
N ALA A 269 -39.82 7.14 -14.04
CA ALA A 269 -41.01 7.37 -14.86
C ALA A 269 -41.89 6.12 -14.97
N THR A 270 -41.27 4.94 -15.09
CA THR A 270 -42.00 3.66 -15.15
C THR A 270 -42.65 3.32 -13.81
N ILE A 271 -41.96 3.57 -12.68
CA ILE A 271 -42.54 3.42 -11.34
C ILE A 271 -43.75 4.33 -11.18
N LEU A 272 -43.66 5.60 -11.57
CA LEU A 272 -44.78 6.54 -11.46
C LEU A 272 -45.95 6.19 -12.38
N ALA A 273 -45.66 5.78 -13.63
CA ALA A 273 -46.69 5.36 -14.58
C ALA A 273 -47.40 4.08 -14.11
N MET A 274 -46.65 3.09 -13.64
CA MET A 274 -47.21 1.85 -13.10
C MET A 274 -47.95 2.11 -11.79
N GLY A 275 -47.40 2.94 -10.91
CA GLY A 275 -48.04 3.39 -9.68
C GLY A 275 -49.38 4.06 -9.96
N PHE A 276 -49.47 4.96 -10.94
CA PHE A 276 -50.74 5.55 -11.36
C PHE A 276 -51.78 4.48 -11.76
N LEU A 277 -51.39 3.49 -12.56
CA LEU A 277 -52.29 2.40 -12.99
C LEU A 277 -52.71 1.49 -11.81
N LEU A 278 -51.82 1.23 -10.85
CA LEU A 278 -52.11 0.43 -9.66
C LEU A 278 -53.02 1.19 -8.68
N VAL A 279 -52.78 2.49 -8.48
CA VAL A 279 -53.64 3.37 -7.68
C VAL A 279 -55.05 3.43 -8.25
N ARG A 280 -55.18 3.57 -9.58
CA ARG A 280 -56.50 3.57 -10.24
C ARG A 280 -57.27 2.27 -10.06
N ARG A 281 -56.58 1.14 -9.89
CA ARG A 281 -57.17 -0.18 -9.63
C ARG A 281 -57.37 -0.47 -8.14
N GLY A 282 -56.99 0.46 -7.25
CA GLY A 282 -57.06 0.29 -5.81
C GLY A 282 -56.06 -0.74 -5.25
N ALA A 283 -55.03 -1.11 -6.02
CA ALA A 283 -54.05 -2.11 -5.61
C ALA A 283 -52.97 -1.53 -4.67
N VAL A 284 -52.68 -0.24 -4.79
CA VAL A 284 -51.74 0.52 -3.94
C VAL A 284 -52.27 1.92 -3.71
N THR A 285 -51.77 2.61 -2.68
CA THR A 285 -52.09 4.01 -2.38
C THR A 285 -51.17 5.00 -3.12
N VAL A 286 -51.53 6.29 -3.07
CA VAL A 286 -50.67 7.36 -3.62
C VAL A 286 -49.41 7.52 -2.78
N GLY A 287 -49.52 7.37 -1.47
CA GLY A 287 -48.40 7.35 -0.53
C GLY A 287 -47.44 6.21 -0.78
N GLU A 288 -47.95 4.99 -0.98
CA GLU A 288 -47.14 3.80 -1.33
C GLU A 288 -46.37 4.00 -2.64
N THR A 289 -47.04 4.54 -3.67
CA THR A 289 -46.40 4.88 -4.95
C THR A 289 -45.30 5.95 -4.76
N SER A 290 -45.58 6.97 -3.93
CA SER A 290 -44.63 8.05 -3.65
C SER A 290 -43.41 7.53 -2.87
N ALA A 291 -43.63 6.67 -1.87
CA ALA A 291 -42.56 6.02 -1.11
C ALA A 291 -41.70 5.13 -2.00
N ALA A 292 -42.30 4.33 -2.90
CA ALA A 292 -41.57 3.51 -3.85
C ALA A 292 -40.69 4.34 -4.80
N ALA A 293 -41.21 5.46 -5.32
CA ALA A 293 -40.45 6.37 -6.17
C ALA A 293 -39.25 6.99 -5.42
N LEU A 294 -39.43 7.39 -4.16
CA LEU A 294 -38.35 7.94 -3.33
C LEU A 294 -37.31 6.88 -2.93
N LEU A 295 -37.74 5.67 -2.59
CA LEU A 295 -36.84 4.53 -2.32
C LEU A 295 -35.98 4.22 -3.55
N PHE A 296 -36.57 4.23 -4.74
CA PHE A 296 -35.84 4.06 -6.00
C PHE A 296 -34.85 5.21 -6.25
N HIS A 297 -35.25 6.46 -6.05
CA HIS A 297 -34.35 7.61 -6.22
C HIS A 297 -33.12 7.53 -5.30
N ARG A 298 -33.28 7.04 -4.08
CA ARG A 298 -32.16 6.83 -3.14
C ARG A 298 -31.12 5.82 -3.62
N LEU A 299 -31.45 4.99 -4.60
CA LEU A 299 -30.49 4.04 -5.19
C LEU A 299 -29.51 4.71 -6.16
N PHE A 300 -29.76 5.96 -6.61
CA PHE A 300 -28.94 6.60 -7.65
C PHE A 300 -27.49 6.76 -7.18
N ASN A 301 -27.29 7.36 -5.99
CA ASN A 301 -25.96 7.56 -5.43
C ASN A 301 -25.25 6.23 -5.08
N PRO A 302 -25.86 5.27 -4.36
CA PRO A 302 -25.26 3.96 -4.11
C PRO A 302 -24.82 3.22 -5.39
N VAL A 303 -25.65 3.24 -6.43
CA VAL A 303 -25.33 2.59 -7.71
C VAL A 303 -24.17 3.31 -8.40
N ALA A 304 -24.17 4.65 -8.40
CA ALA A 304 -23.05 5.44 -8.91
C ALA A 304 -21.75 5.12 -8.15
N MET A 305 -21.79 5.07 -6.82
CA MET A 305 -20.62 4.71 -6.00
C MET A 305 -20.07 3.33 -6.34
N LEU A 306 -20.94 2.32 -6.46
CA LEU A 306 -20.55 0.96 -6.87
C LEU A 306 -19.86 0.92 -8.24
N LEU A 307 -20.31 1.77 -9.17
CA LEU A 307 -19.74 1.83 -10.52
C LEU A 307 -18.41 2.60 -10.58
N PHE A 308 -18.20 3.59 -9.71
CA PHE A 308 -17.06 4.50 -9.80
C PHE A 308 -15.89 4.14 -8.87
N THR A 309 -16.13 3.42 -7.78
CA THR A 309 -15.05 3.01 -6.86
C THR A 309 -14.44 1.65 -7.18
N PHE A 310 -14.86 1.02 -8.27
CA PHE A 310 -14.39 -0.30 -8.68
C PHE A 310 -12.87 -0.33 -8.94
N ASP A 311 -12.34 0.67 -9.65
CA ASP A 311 -10.91 0.75 -9.95
C ASP A 311 -10.07 0.93 -8.66
N GLU A 312 -10.57 1.68 -7.69
CA GLU A 312 -9.91 1.87 -6.39
C GLU A 312 -9.87 0.57 -5.59
N MET A 313 -10.96 -0.20 -5.60
CA MET A 313 -11.00 -1.54 -4.99
C MET A 313 -10.05 -2.53 -5.67
N GLN A 314 -9.93 -2.46 -7.01
CA GLN A 314 -8.95 -3.28 -7.73
C GLN A 314 -7.51 -2.89 -7.38
N ALA A 315 -7.20 -1.60 -7.33
CA ALA A 315 -5.89 -1.08 -6.96
C ALA A 315 -5.51 -1.50 -5.53
N ALA A 316 -6.45 -1.38 -4.58
CA ALA A 316 -6.25 -1.83 -3.21
C ALA A 316 -6.07 -3.36 -3.12
N GLY A 317 -6.84 -4.14 -3.89
CA GLY A 317 -6.69 -5.59 -3.96
C GLY A 317 -5.33 -6.04 -4.50
N ALA A 318 -4.83 -5.37 -5.55
CA ALA A 318 -3.50 -5.62 -6.10
C ALA A 318 -2.39 -5.23 -5.11
N SER A 319 -2.54 -4.09 -4.44
CA SER A 319 -1.62 -3.60 -3.40
C SER A 319 -1.57 -4.56 -2.21
N LEU A 320 -2.73 -5.05 -1.77
CA LEU A 320 -2.82 -6.06 -0.71
C LEU A 320 -2.11 -7.35 -1.11
N ALA A 321 -2.29 -7.81 -2.36
CA ALA A 321 -1.61 -8.99 -2.87
C ALA A 321 -0.08 -8.84 -2.88
N ARG A 322 0.45 -7.65 -3.22
CA ARG A 322 1.88 -7.38 -3.14
C ARG A 322 2.42 -7.42 -1.71
N LEU A 323 1.71 -6.84 -0.74
CA LEU A 323 2.12 -6.85 0.67
C LEU A 323 2.04 -8.25 1.30
N VAL A 324 0.93 -8.95 1.09
CA VAL A 324 0.77 -10.34 1.57
C VAL A 324 1.81 -11.26 0.93
N GLY A 325 2.24 -10.98 -0.30
CA GLY A 325 3.36 -11.69 -0.94
C GLY A 325 4.66 -11.60 -0.14
N VAL A 326 5.02 -10.40 0.31
CA VAL A 326 6.22 -10.15 1.13
C VAL A 326 6.14 -10.86 2.48
N GLN A 327 4.99 -10.77 3.17
CA GLN A 327 4.81 -11.38 4.49
C GLN A 327 4.94 -12.90 4.50
N ARG A 328 4.74 -13.55 3.35
CA ARG A 328 4.81 -15.01 3.20
C ARG A 328 6.19 -15.50 2.82
N MET A 329 7.16 -14.61 2.63
CA MET A 329 8.51 -15.01 2.30
C MET A 329 9.16 -15.72 3.49
N PRO A 330 9.99 -16.75 3.24
CA PRO A 330 10.83 -17.33 4.27
C PRO A 330 11.71 -16.23 4.87
N GLN A 331 11.53 -15.99 6.17
CA GLN A 331 12.40 -15.09 6.92
C GLN A 331 13.70 -15.83 7.24
N GLU A 332 14.81 -15.10 7.29
CA GLU A 332 16.08 -15.68 7.70
C GLU A 332 16.00 -16.03 9.20
N GLN A 333 15.92 -17.33 9.50
CA GLN A 333 16.10 -17.81 10.86
C GLN A 333 17.59 -17.70 11.19
N ARG A 334 17.96 -16.70 12.01
CA ARG A 334 19.29 -16.65 12.62
C ARG A 334 19.38 -17.82 13.61
N ALA A 335 19.94 -18.95 13.18
CA ALA A 335 20.29 -20.03 14.07
C ALA A 335 21.45 -19.53 14.93
N GLY A 336 21.20 -19.33 16.22
CA GLY A 336 22.22 -18.93 17.19
C GLY A 336 22.33 -19.96 18.29
N GLY A 337 23.55 -20.24 18.75
CA GLY A 337 23.77 -21.01 19.98
C GLY A 337 25.05 -21.82 20.05
N ARG A 338 25.75 -22.03 18.93
CA ARG A 338 27.04 -22.74 18.93
C ARG A 338 28.19 -21.75 19.01
N ARG A 339 28.97 -21.83 20.10
CA ARG A 339 30.18 -21.04 20.24
C ARG A 339 31.31 -21.67 19.42
N PRO A 340 32.04 -20.91 18.60
CA PRO A 340 33.20 -21.42 17.88
C PRO A 340 34.31 -21.80 18.87
N ALA A 341 35.12 -22.79 18.51
CA ALA A 341 36.23 -23.27 19.35
C ALA A 341 37.40 -22.29 19.41
N ASP A 342 37.62 -21.56 18.30
CA ASP A 342 38.63 -20.51 18.14
C ASP A 342 38.13 -19.46 17.13
N THR A 343 38.99 -18.51 16.75
CA THR A 343 38.68 -17.46 15.78
C THR A 343 39.23 -17.74 14.37
N SER A 344 39.57 -18.99 14.06
CA SER A 344 40.03 -19.38 12.73
C SER A 344 38.88 -19.37 11.73
N LEU A 345 39.10 -18.85 10.52
CA LEU A 345 38.14 -18.87 9.41
C LEU A 345 38.57 -19.91 8.38
N SER A 346 37.65 -20.77 7.95
CA SER A 346 37.90 -21.75 6.89
C SER A 346 36.78 -21.76 5.85
N LEU A 347 37.17 -21.57 4.59
CA LEU A 347 36.38 -21.82 3.40
C LEU A 347 36.90 -23.11 2.74
N GLU A 348 36.03 -24.06 2.47
CA GLU A 348 36.39 -25.37 1.88
C GLU A 348 35.54 -25.61 0.63
N GLY A 349 36.16 -25.54 -0.54
CA GLY A 349 35.55 -25.79 -1.84
C GLY A 349 34.33 -24.92 -2.14
N VAL A 350 34.36 -23.65 -1.74
CA VAL A 350 33.18 -22.79 -1.84
C VAL A 350 32.89 -22.40 -3.28
N GLY A 351 31.62 -22.56 -3.68
CA GLY A 351 31.10 -22.11 -4.97
C GLY A 351 29.82 -21.30 -4.78
N PHE A 352 29.58 -20.32 -5.64
CA PHE A 352 28.39 -19.44 -5.53
C PHE A 352 27.94 -18.88 -6.87
N SER A 353 26.62 -18.81 -7.07
CA SER A 353 25.95 -18.14 -8.19
C SER A 353 24.82 -17.24 -7.67
N TYR A 354 24.71 -16.02 -8.18
CA TYR A 354 23.66 -15.08 -7.78
C TYR A 354 22.30 -15.45 -8.36
N ASP A 355 22.25 -15.96 -9.59
CA ASP A 355 21.05 -16.36 -10.32
C ASP A 355 20.77 -17.88 -10.24
N GLY A 356 21.62 -18.64 -9.54
CA GLY A 356 21.57 -20.10 -9.50
C GLY A 356 22.15 -20.79 -10.74
N VAL A 357 22.59 -20.03 -11.75
CA VAL A 357 23.01 -20.55 -13.07
C VAL A 357 24.46 -20.17 -13.35
N THR A 358 24.78 -18.88 -13.29
CA THR A 358 26.10 -18.31 -13.58
C THR A 358 26.93 -18.30 -12.32
N ALA A 359 27.87 -19.24 -12.22
CA ALA A 359 28.80 -19.29 -11.10
C ALA A 359 29.80 -18.11 -11.16
N VAL A 360 29.91 -17.41 -10.02
CA VAL A 360 30.82 -16.28 -9.80
C VAL A 360 32.02 -16.68 -8.96
N VAL A 361 31.86 -17.67 -8.08
CA VAL A 361 32.92 -18.25 -7.27
C VAL A 361 32.99 -19.75 -7.57
N HIS A 362 34.19 -20.26 -7.82
CA HIS A 362 34.44 -21.65 -8.19
C HIS A 362 35.48 -22.29 -7.27
N ASP A 363 35.07 -23.31 -6.51
CA ASP A 363 35.95 -24.18 -5.71
C ASP A 363 37.04 -23.46 -4.90
N VAL A 364 36.67 -22.37 -4.23
CA VAL A 364 37.63 -21.58 -3.44
C VAL A 364 37.86 -22.24 -2.08
N SER A 365 39.12 -22.49 -1.74
CA SER A 365 39.51 -22.95 -0.41
C SER A 365 40.51 -21.98 0.21
N LEU A 366 40.21 -21.52 1.43
CA LEU A 366 41.01 -20.54 2.18
C LEU A 366 40.95 -20.89 3.66
N ARG A 367 42.09 -20.85 4.35
CA ARG A 367 42.15 -20.94 5.81
C ARG A 367 42.91 -19.74 6.34
N VAL A 368 42.33 -19.07 7.34
CA VAL A 368 42.92 -17.93 8.04
C VAL A 368 43.05 -18.32 9.51
N ALA A 369 44.27 -18.33 10.02
CA ALA A 369 44.57 -18.64 11.42
C ALA A 369 44.19 -17.47 12.35
N PRO A 370 44.00 -17.72 13.66
CA PRO A 370 43.75 -16.66 14.63
C PRO A 370 44.84 -15.57 14.58
N GLY A 371 44.41 -14.32 14.42
CA GLY A 371 45.31 -13.14 14.33
C GLY A 371 46.00 -12.96 12.97
N GLU A 372 45.81 -13.88 12.03
CA GLU A 372 46.34 -13.75 10.67
C GLU A 372 45.57 -12.69 9.88
N ARG A 373 46.29 -11.97 9.02
CA ARG A 373 45.73 -10.96 8.12
C ARG A 373 45.93 -11.42 6.69
N VAL A 374 44.84 -11.62 5.97
CA VAL A 374 44.85 -12.06 4.57
C VAL A 374 44.24 -10.99 3.70
N ALA A 375 44.92 -10.65 2.60
CA ALA A 375 44.41 -9.74 1.58
C ALA A 375 44.00 -10.53 0.33
N LEU A 376 42.74 -10.38 -0.10
CA LEU A 376 42.26 -10.92 -1.38
C LEU A 376 42.50 -9.90 -2.48
N VAL A 377 43.32 -10.25 -3.49
CA VAL A 377 43.69 -9.37 -4.60
C VAL A 377 43.27 -9.99 -5.93
N GLY A 378 42.79 -9.18 -6.86
CA GLY A 378 42.34 -9.61 -8.17
C GLY A 378 41.61 -8.52 -8.94
N SER A 379 41.37 -8.72 -10.24
CA SER A 379 40.63 -7.78 -11.09
C SER A 379 39.19 -7.53 -10.60
N THR A 380 38.58 -6.42 -11.03
CA THR A 380 37.15 -6.18 -10.81
C THR A 380 36.34 -7.32 -11.43
N GLY A 381 35.34 -7.83 -10.71
CA GLY A 381 34.55 -8.97 -11.14
C GLY A 381 35.13 -10.35 -10.81
N ALA A 382 36.35 -10.44 -10.25
CA ALA A 382 36.95 -11.73 -9.86
C ALA A 382 36.28 -12.45 -8.66
N GLY A 383 35.12 -11.96 -8.17
CA GLY A 383 34.38 -12.58 -7.08
C GLY A 383 34.87 -12.25 -5.65
N LYS A 384 35.79 -11.30 -5.48
CA LYS A 384 36.35 -10.91 -4.17
C LYS A 384 35.28 -10.55 -3.13
N THR A 385 34.40 -9.61 -3.45
CA THR A 385 33.28 -9.17 -2.61
C THR A 385 32.32 -10.34 -2.30
N THR A 386 32.12 -11.25 -3.25
CA THR A 386 31.30 -12.46 -3.04
C THR A 386 31.94 -13.40 -2.03
N VAL A 387 33.25 -13.67 -2.13
CA VAL A 387 33.99 -14.49 -1.16
C VAL A 387 33.99 -13.83 0.23
N ALA A 388 34.21 -12.51 0.29
CA ALA A 388 34.12 -11.72 1.52
C ALA A 388 32.74 -11.83 2.18
N SER A 389 31.66 -11.74 1.39
CA SER A 389 30.29 -11.86 1.87
C SER A 389 29.95 -13.28 2.36
N ILE A 390 30.51 -14.31 1.73
CA ILE A 390 30.39 -15.71 2.20
C ILE A 390 31.15 -15.90 3.53
N ALA A 391 32.37 -15.38 3.62
CA ALA A 391 33.16 -15.42 4.85
C ALA A 391 32.47 -14.68 6.01
N ALA A 392 31.78 -13.57 5.70
CA ALA A 392 30.97 -12.82 6.66
C ALA A 392 29.62 -13.47 7.00
N GLY A 393 29.23 -14.55 6.31
CA GLY A 393 27.95 -15.23 6.51
C GLY A 393 26.75 -14.49 5.94
N VAL A 394 26.96 -13.39 5.21
CA VAL A 394 25.91 -12.63 4.50
C VAL A 394 25.35 -13.46 3.33
N LEU A 395 26.23 -14.23 2.68
CA LEU A 395 25.86 -15.17 1.63
C LEU A 395 26.11 -16.61 2.07
N ARG A 396 25.16 -17.49 1.76
CA ARG A 396 25.36 -18.93 1.91
C ARG A 396 26.02 -19.48 0.65
N PRO A 397 27.10 -20.26 0.75
CA PRO A 397 27.72 -20.87 -0.43
C PRO A 397 26.75 -21.89 -1.06
N GLY A 398 26.73 -21.98 -2.38
CA GLY A 398 25.94 -22.96 -3.13
C GLY A 398 26.56 -24.37 -3.11
N SER A 399 27.88 -24.44 -2.95
CA SER A 399 28.66 -25.67 -2.72
C SER A 399 29.78 -25.40 -1.72
N GLY A 400 30.29 -26.44 -1.07
CA GLY A 400 31.36 -26.30 -0.07
C GLY A 400 30.85 -25.82 1.29
N THR A 401 31.76 -25.43 2.19
CA THR A 401 31.40 -24.92 3.52
C THR A 401 32.24 -23.72 3.95
N ALA A 402 31.63 -22.82 4.71
CA ALA A 402 32.29 -21.71 5.38
C ALA A 402 32.10 -21.85 6.90
N ARG A 403 33.18 -21.79 7.68
CA ARG A 403 33.16 -22.02 9.13
C ARG A 403 34.08 -21.05 9.88
N VAL A 404 33.70 -20.69 11.10
CA VAL A 404 34.58 -20.06 12.10
C VAL A 404 34.71 -20.99 13.30
N GLY A 405 35.95 -21.32 13.70
CA GLY A 405 36.22 -22.23 14.82
C GLY A 405 35.44 -23.55 14.74
N GLY A 406 35.30 -24.09 13.52
CA GLY A 406 34.58 -25.33 13.22
C GLY A 406 33.05 -25.20 13.07
N VAL A 407 32.45 -24.07 13.43
CA VAL A 407 31.00 -23.83 13.35
C VAL A 407 30.66 -23.14 12.02
N PRO A 408 29.64 -23.60 11.27
CA PRO A 408 29.19 -22.92 10.05
C PRO A 408 28.86 -21.45 10.32
N VAL A 409 29.27 -20.53 9.43
CA VAL A 409 29.08 -19.08 9.67
C VAL A 409 27.61 -18.70 9.85
N ALA A 410 26.70 -19.41 9.17
CA ALA A 410 25.25 -19.22 9.29
C ALA A 410 24.64 -19.62 10.65
N ASP A 411 25.38 -20.38 11.47
CA ASP A 411 24.95 -20.88 12.78
C ASP A 411 25.62 -20.15 13.96
N LEU A 412 26.48 -19.15 13.66
CA LEU A 412 27.20 -18.40 14.67
C LEU A 412 26.29 -17.42 15.41
N PRO A 413 26.60 -17.09 16.69
CA PRO A 413 25.98 -15.96 17.37
C PRO A 413 26.17 -14.67 16.56
N ALA A 414 25.17 -13.79 16.63
CA ALA A 414 25.27 -12.45 16.03
C ALA A 414 26.55 -11.75 16.50
N HIS A 415 27.14 -10.94 15.61
CA HIS A 415 28.35 -10.14 15.87
C HIS A 415 29.67 -10.94 16.01
N THR A 416 29.66 -12.27 15.85
CA THR A 416 30.90 -13.07 15.84
C THR A 416 31.79 -12.72 14.64
N VAL A 417 31.18 -12.46 13.49
CA VAL A 417 31.84 -11.97 12.29
C VAL A 417 31.23 -10.62 11.93
N ALA A 418 32.06 -9.65 11.57
CA ALA A 418 31.62 -8.36 11.10
C ALA A 418 32.22 -8.04 9.74
N ILE A 419 31.46 -7.33 8.92
CA ILE A 419 31.89 -6.82 7.62
C ILE A 419 31.78 -5.31 7.60
N VAL A 420 32.81 -4.63 7.10
CA VAL A 420 32.77 -3.22 6.74
C VAL A 420 32.89 -3.16 5.22
N SER A 421 31.81 -2.76 4.56
CA SER A 421 31.76 -2.57 3.11
C SER A 421 32.11 -1.15 2.70
N GLN A 422 32.37 -0.96 1.40
CA GLN A 422 32.61 0.36 0.80
C GLN A 422 31.44 1.32 0.98
N GLU A 423 30.20 0.84 0.87
CA GLU A 423 29.00 1.60 1.21
C GLU A 423 28.79 1.58 2.73
N THR A 424 29.10 2.70 3.38
CA THR A 424 28.88 2.89 4.82
C THR A 424 27.63 3.73 5.07
N HIS A 425 26.74 3.24 5.93
CA HIS A 425 25.51 3.95 6.29
C HIS A 425 25.66 4.69 7.63
N VAL A 426 25.33 5.98 7.61
CA VAL A 426 25.21 6.86 8.79
C VAL A 426 23.74 6.99 9.11
N PHE A 427 23.33 6.54 10.29
CA PHE A 427 21.94 6.65 10.71
C PHE A 427 21.66 8.08 11.18
N ALA A 428 20.43 8.56 10.92
CA ALA A 428 20.01 9.86 11.39
C ALA A 428 19.85 9.86 12.92
N GLY A 429 20.57 10.72 13.63
CA GLY A 429 20.57 10.80 15.09
C GLY A 429 21.89 11.29 15.67
N PRO A 430 22.02 11.38 17.00
CA PRO A 430 23.29 11.74 17.64
C PRO A 430 24.42 10.79 17.21
N LEU A 431 25.60 11.32 16.91
CA LEU A 431 26.78 10.52 16.54
C LEU A 431 27.10 9.44 17.59
N SER A 432 26.88 9.74 18.87
CA SER A 432 27.07 8.82 19.98
C SER A 432 26.11 7.61 19.93
N GLU A 433 24.85 7.82 19.54
CA GLU A 433 23.87 6.75 19.40
C GLU A 433 24.17 5.87 18.19
N ASP A 434 24.58 6.49 17.09
CA ASP A 434 25.01 5.81 15.88
C ASP A 434 26.20 4.87 16.13
N LEU A 435 27.21 5.31 16.90
CA LEU A 435 28.34 4.48 17.33
C LEU A 435 27.89 3.33 18.25
N ARG A 436 26.95 3.60 19.16
CA ARG A 436 26.39 2.60 20.09
C ARG A 436 25.51 1.55 19.42
N LEU A 437 25.20 1.67 18.13
CA LEU A 437 24.56 0.58 17.38
C LEU A 437 25.40 -0.71 17.43
N ALA A 438 26.74 -0.59 17.48
CA ALA A 438 27.64 -1.72 17.65
C ALA A 438 27.57 -2.34 19.06
N ARG A 439 27.43 -1.50 20.09
CA ARG A 439 27.38 -1.91 21.50
C ARG A 439 26.49 -0.95 22.30
N PRO A 440 25.18 -1.24 22.46
CA PRO A 440 24.22 -0.28 23.03
C PRO A 440 24.56 0.22 24.44
N GLY A 441 25.25 -0.61 25.23
CA GLY A 441 25.68 -0.27 26.59
C GLY A 441 27.07 0.38 26.71
N ALA A 442 27.72 0.76 25.60
CA ALA A 442 29.07 1.32 25.64
C ALA A 442 29.12 2.67 26.38
N ALA A 443 30.04 2.79 27.33
CA ALA A 443 30.29 4.05 28.03
C ALA A 443 30.87 5.08 27.06
N VAL A 444 30.69 6.37 27.36
CA VAL A 444 31.22 7.46 26.51
C VAL A 444 32.74 7.31 26.32
N ALA A 445 33.47 6.92 27.37
CA ALA A 445 34.91 6.68 27.30
C ALA A 445 35.28 5.59 26.28
N ASP A 446 34.48 4.52 26.17
CA ASP A 446 34.73 3.47 25.18
C ASP A 446 34.51 3.98 23.76
N VAL A 447 33.47 4.79 23.56
CA VAL A 447 33.13 5.40 22.27
C VAL A 447 34.26 6.34 21.84
N GLU A 448 34.77 7.17 22.75
CA GLU A 448 35.92 8.04 22.46
C GLU A 448 37.19 7.25 22.18
N ALA A 449 37.45 6.15 22.91
CA ALA A 449 38.61 5.29 22.67
C ALA A 449 38.54 4.60 21.29
N ALA A 450 37.36 4.15 20.87
CA ALA A 450 37.16 3.59 19.55
C ALA A 450 37.37 4.64 18.44
N LEU A 451 36.84 5.85 18.62
CA LEU A 451 37.09 6.98 17.72
C LEU A 451 38.57 7.36 17.67
N ALA A 452 39.28 7.34 18.79
CA ALA A 452 40.72 7.61 18.83
C ALA A 452 41.50 6.56 18.04
N THR A 453 41.14 5.28 18.18
CA THR A 453 41.78 4.14 17.51
C THR A 453 41.76 4.28 15.98
N VAL A 454 40.71 4.89 15.42
CA VAL A 454 40.54 5.09 13.97
C VAL A 454 40.90 6.51 13.50
N GLY A 455 41.45 7.35 14.40
CA GLY A 455 41.82 8.73 14.09
C GLY A 455 40.63 9.67 13.84
N ALA A 456 39.47 9.39 14.43
CA ALA A 456 38.23 10.15 14.26
C ALA A 456 37.87 11.07 15.45
N LEU A 457 38.53 10.90 16.60
CA LEU A 457 38.14 11.60 17.83
C LEU A 457 38.24 13.13 17.71
N GLU A 458 39.24 13.64 17.01
CA GLU A 458 39.46 15.09 16.88
C GLU A 458 38.31 15.77 16.13
N TRP A 459 37.94 15.25 14.95
CA TRP A 459 36.84 15.84 14.19
C TRP A 459 35.48 15.59 14.87
N ALA A 460 35.30 14.44 15.53
CA ALA A 460 34.06 14.14 16.24
C ALA A 460 33.82 15.14 17.40
N ARG A 461 34.89 15.55 18.11
CA ARG A 461 34.81 16.60 19.14
C ARG A 461 34.68 18.00 18.58
N ALA A 462 35.14 18.23 17.34
CA ALA A 462 35.03 19.53 16.66
C ALA A 462 33.63 19.79 16.09
N LEU A 463 32.74 18.80 16.09
CA LEU A 463 31.33 19.00 15.71
C LEU A 463 30.64 19.98 16.67
N PRO A 464 29.59 20.71 16.23
CA PRO A 464 28.94 21.77 17.01
C PRO A 464 28.52 21.36 18.43
N GLU A 465 28.02 20.14 18.60
CA GLU A 465 27.59 19.56 19.87
C GLU A 465 28.43 18.34 20.25
N GLY A 466 29.65 18.23 19.68
CA GLY A 466 30.52 17.07 19.84
C GLY A 466 29.81 15.77 19.43
N LEU A 467 29.88 14.76 20.29
CA LEU A 467 29.27 13.45 20.05
C LEU A 467 27.73 13.45 20.07
N ASP A 468 27.10 14.50 20.60
CA ASP A 468 25.64 14.61 20.61
C ASP A 468 25.09 15.28 19.35
N THR A 469 25.98 15.75 18.47
CA THR A 469 25.62 16.32 17.17
C THR A 469 24.80 15.30 16.37
N VAL A 470 23.62 15.72 15.92
CA VAL A 470 22.77 14.93 15.02
C VAL A 470 23.45 14.86 13.65
N VAL A 471 23.80 13.66 13.21
CA VAL A 471 24.39 13.34 11.89
C VAL A 471 23.39 12.57 11.03
N GLY A 472 23.76 12.31 9.77
CA GLY A 472 22.94 11.54 8.83
C GLY A 472 21.92 12.40 8.09
N GLU A 473 20.89 11.75 7.53
CA GLU A 473 19.89 12.43 6.69
C GLU A 473 19.14 13.55 7.45
N GLY A 474 19.25 14.78 6.96
CA GLY A 474 18.66 15.97 7.60
C GLY A 474 19.44 16.53 8.80
N GLY A 475 20.57 15.92 9.16
CA GLY A 475 21.49 16.38 10.21
C GLY A 475 22.76 17.02 9.65
N HIS A 476 23.83 16.96 10.43
CA HIS A 476 25.16 17.36 9.98
C HIS A 476 25.72 16.36 8.98
N ASP A 477 26.07 16.84 7.79
CA ASP A 477 26.64 16.02 6.73
C ASP A 477 28.07 15.59 7.05
N LEU A 478 28.30 14.28 7.06
CA LEU A 478 29.64 13.71 7.17
C LEU A 478 30.23 13.49 5.77
N THR A 479 31.52 13.78 5.63
CA THR A 479 32.27 13.40 4.43
C THR A 479 32.36 11.88 4.29
N ALA A 480 32.61 11.38 3.09
CA ALA A 480 32.80 9.95 2.85
C ALA A 480 33.90 9.33 3.73
N ALA A 481 35.00 10.07 3.96
CA ALA A 481 36.08 9.64 4.84
C ALA A 481 35.63 9.53 6.31
N GLN A 482 34.86 10.49 6.80
CA GLN A 482 34.30 10.47 8.16
C GLN A 482 33.30 9.33 8.34
N ALA A 483 32.44 9.07 7.34
CA ALA A 483 31.52 7.94 7.35
C ALA A 483 32.26 6.58 7.39
N GLN A 484 33.37 6.46 6.67
CA GLN A 484 34.21 5.25 6.72
C GLN A 484 34.90 5.08 8.07
N GLN A 485 35.45 6.16 8.64
CA GLN A 485 36.02 6.12 9.99
C GLN A 485 34.98 5.77 11.05
N LEU A 486 33.75 6.28 10.92
CA LEU A 486 32.63 5.95 11.80
C LEU A 486 32.30 4.45 11.75
N ALA A 487 32.27 3.84 10.56
CA ALA A 487 32.07 2.40 10.43
C ALA A 487 33.21 1.57 11.04
N LEU A 488 34.47 2.01 10.90
CA LEU A 488 35.62 1.38 11.56
C LEU A 488 35.56 1.54 13.08
N ALA A 489 35.11 2.69 13.60
CA ALA A 489 34.92 2.87 15.04
C ALA A 489 33.84 1.94 15.59
N ARG A 490 32.73 1.74 14.84
CA ARG A 490 31.72 0.72 15.18
C ARG A 490 32.32 -0.69 15.20
N LEU A 491 33.19 -1.03 14.24
CA LEU A 491 33.89 -2.32 14.21
C LEU A 491 34.78 -2.52 15.46
N VAL A 492 35.53 -1.49 15.87
CA VAL A 492 36.35 -1.51 17.09
C VAL A 492 35.49 -1.66 18.35
N LEU A 493 34.33 -0.99 18.42
CA LEU A 493 33.40 -1.13 19.54
C LEU A 493 32.76 -2.51 19.62
N LEU A 494 32.48 -3.11 18.46
CA LEU A 494 31.87 -4.43 18.33
C LEU A 494 32.83 -5.55 18.77
N ASP A 495 34.13 -5.38 18.52
CA ASP A 495 35.20 -6.34 18.82
C ASP A 495 34.89 -7.78 18.36
N PRO A 496 34.61 -8.00 17.05
CA PRO A 496 34.24 -9.31 16.54
C PRO A 496 35.43 -10.27 16.48
N ALA A 497 35.16 -11.57 16.54
CA ALA A 497 36.19 -12.61 16.41
C ALA A 497 36.86 -12.61 15.02
N VAL A 498 36.09 -12.26 13.98
CA VAL A 498 36.59 -12.13 12.60
C VAL A 498 36.05 -10.82 12.01
N ALA A 499 36.94 -10.03 11.41
CA ALA A 499 36.59 -8.82 10.69
C ALA A 499 36.91 -8.98 9.20
N VAL A 500 35.96 -8.64 8.33
CA VAL A 500 36.10 -8.59 6.88
C VAL A 500 36.02 -7.12 6.44
N LEU A 501 37.00 -6.64 5.71
CA LEU A 501 37.07 -5.26 5.22
C LEU A 501 37.07 -5.29 3.68
N ASP A 502 36.10 -4.62 3.05
CA ASP A 502 35.93 -4.53 1.58
C ASP A 502 36.02 -3.08 1.08
#